data_AF-A0A429D2X2-F1
#
_entry.id   AF-A0A429D2X2-F1
#
_cell.length_a   1.000
_cell.length_b   1.000
_cell.length_c   1.000
_cell.angle_alpha   90.00
_cell.angle_beta   90.00
_cell.angle_gamma   90.00
#
_symmetry.space_group_name_H-M   'P 1'
#
loop_
_entity.id
_entity.type
_entity.pdbx_description
1 polymer ?
#
loop_
_entity_poly.entity_id
_entity_poly.type
_entity_poly.pdbx_seq_one_letter_code
_entity_poly.pdbx_strand_id
1 'polypeptide(L)'
;MSQPIAQATIQVRIVEGHFLIEDEDIDPPAFPAFEEADDWLLTTHNQIAVCSASGEWHVPEALLQRWTTTPPSPGPGWEVHQQRRCHFSSGTLNILNPAREEIFGTFDLETPGSYHVRAHTTDRDRTRRMIDHAATTAGDQPIRGIEKFLIQFWRAPEYASGHTSTATEPHAPDWLTDVTTLERTIRERRQRAHDTH
;
A
#
# COMPACT_ATOMS: atom_id res chain seq x y z
N MET A 1 -13.64 13.96 22.86
CA MET A 1 -13.07 12.88 22.01
C MET A 1 -12.58 13.54 20.74
N SER A 2 -11.38 13.20 20.25
CA SER A 2 -10.92 13.70 18.95
C SER A 2 -11.80 13.10 17.84
N GLN A 3 -12.17 13.90 16.86
CA GLN A 3 -12.97 13.50 15.69
C GLN A 3 -12.15 13.68 14.41
N PRO A 4 -12.48 12.97 13.31
CA PRO A 4 -11.86 13.24 12.02
C PRO A 4 -12.17 14.67 11.58
N ILE A 5 -11.21 15.33 10.92
CA ILE A 5 -11.39 16.66 10.34
C ILE A 5 -12.01 16.60 8.94
N ALA A 6 -11.95 15.44 8.28
CA ALA A 6 -12.70 15.14 7.07
C ALA A 6 -13.02 13.64 7.03
N GLN A 7 -14.16 13.26 6.48
CA GLN A 7 -14.51 11.86 6.24
C GLN A 7 -15.43 11.71 5.05
N ALA A 8 -15.33 10.56 4.37
CA ALA A 8 -16.21 10.17 3.28
C ALA A 8 -16.45 8.66 3.31
N THR A 9 -17.68 8.26 3.02
CA THR A 9 -18.05 6.85 2.81
C THR A 9 -18.23 6.62 1.33
N ILE A 10 -17.45 5.70 0.77
CA ILE A 10 -17.44 5.39 -0.66
C ILE A 10 -17.75 3.91 -0.84
N GLN A 11 -18.70 3.59 -1.73
CA GLN A 11 -18.88 2.22 -2.19
C GLN A 11 -17.83 1.94 -3.26
N VAL A 12 -16.93 1.00 -2.97
CA VAL A 12 -15.90 0.58 -3.92
C VAL A 12 -16.32 -0.74 -4.55
N ARG A 13 -15.77 -1.08 -5.73
CA ARG A 13 -15.96 -2.40 -6.33
C ARG A 13 -14.63 -3.15 -6.29
N ILE A 14 -14.68 -4.36 -5.75
CA ILE A 14 -13.55 -5.27 -5.78
C ILE A 14 -13.55 -5.96 -7.13
N VAL A 15 -12.51 -5.69 -7.91
CA VAL A 15 -12.22 -6.32 -9.20
C VAL A 15 -10.79 -6.84 -9.09
N GLU A 16 -10.53 -8.07 -9.53
CA GLU A 16 -9.21 -8.71 -9.35
C GLU A 16 -8.73 -8.66 -7.88
N GLY A 17 -9.67 -8.82 -6.95
CA GLY A 17 -9.40 -8.93 -5.52
C GLY A 17 -9.04 -7.65 -4.76
N HIS A 18 -8.97 -6.47 -5.41
CA HIS A 18 -8.61 -5.24 -4.71
C HIS A 18 -9.27 -3.98 -5.29
N PHE A 19 -9.04 -2.84 -4.63
CA PHE A 19 -9.29 -1.50 -5.16
C PHE A 19 -8.09 -0.59 -4.88
N LEU A 20 -8.04 0.54 -5.58
CA LEU A 20 -6.94 1.51 -5.51
C LEU A 20 -7.41 2.84 -4.92
N ILE A 21 -6.48 3.51 -4.24
CA ILE A 21 -6.56 4.92 -3.86
C ILE A 21 -5.31 5.59 -4.42
N GLU A 22 -5.49 6.46 -5.40
CA GLU A 22 -4.39 7.09 -6.15
C GLU A 22 -4.42 8.60 -5.96
N ASP A 23 -3.26 9.22 -5.84
CA ASP A 23 -3.13 10.67 -5.99
C ASP A 23 -3.52 11.08 -7.42
N GLU A 24 -4.14 12.24 -7.61
CA GLU A 24 -4.48 12.72 -8.95
C GLU A 24 -3.25 12.95 -9.86
N ASP A 25 -2.09 13.25 -9.25
CA ASP A 25 -0.81 13.45 -9.93
C ASP A 25 0.03 12.15 -10.03
N ILE A 26 -0.62 10.97 -10.01
CA ILE A 26 0.09 9.69 -10.18
C ILE A 26 0.67 9.56 -11.60
N ASP A 27 2.01 9.47 -11.70
CA ASP A 27 2.70 9.20 -12.97
C ASP A 27 4.13 8.63 -12.74
N PRO A 28 4.47 7.43 -13.25
CA PRO A 28 3.57 6.41 -13.78
C PRO A 28 2.85 5.66 -12.64
N PRO A 29 1.68 5.05 -12.91
CA PRO A 29 1.02 4.20 -11.94
C PRO A 29 1.84 2.94 -11.64
N ALA A 30 1.81 2.51 -10.38
CA ALA A 30 2.30 1.19 -10.00
C ALA A 30 1.21 0.12 -10.21
N PHE A 31 1.67 -1.11 -10.41
CA PHE A 31 0.83 -2.31 -10.49
C PHE A 31 1.11 -3.15 -9.24
N PRO A 32 0.23 -3.08 -8.22
CA PRO A 32 0.46 -3.77 -6.96
C PRO A 32 0.47 -5.29 -7.15
N ALA A 33 1.40 -5.96 -6.48
CA ALA A 33 1.46 -7.41 -6.39
C ALA A 33 1.48 -7.80 -4.91
N PHE A 34 0.44 -8.51 -4.46
CA PHE A 34 0.34 -9.02 -3.10
C PHE A 34 1.08 -10.36 -3.04
N GLU A 35 2.33 -10.35 -2.55
CA GLU A 35 3.19 -11.54 -2.50
C GLU A 35 2.96 -12.40 -1.25
N GLU A 36 2.56 -11.77 -0.14
CA GLU A 36 2.32 -12.44 1.13
C GLU A 36 0.81 -12.55 1.40
N ALA A 37 0.35 -13.73 1.83
CA ALA A 37 -1.06 -14.00 2.08
C ALA A 37 -1.71 -13.07 3.13
N ASP A 38 -0.90 -12.58 4.06
CA ASP A 38 -1.34 -11.67 5.13
C ASP A 38 -1.15 -10.19 4.79
N ASP A 39 -0.42 -9.85 3.71
CA ASP A 39 -0.30 -8.47 3.27
C ASP A 39 -1.49 -8.06 2.40
N TRP A 40 -2.33 -7.17 2.93
CA TRP A 40 -3.54 -6.70 2.26
C TRP A 40 -3.56 -5.18 2.09
N LEU A 41 -2.51 -4.47 2.52
CA LEU A 41 -2.38 -3.03 2.39
C LEU A 41 -1.00 -2.68 1.83
N LEU A 42 -0.94 -2.38 0.54
CA LEU A 42 0.27 -1.95 -0.14
C LEU A 42 0.26 -0.44 -0.36
N THR A 43 1.44 0.16 -0.30
CA THR A 43 1.64 1.59 -0.57
C THR A 43 2.89 1.79 -1.40
N THR A 44 2.79 2.63 -2.42
CA THR A 44 3.95 3.16 -3.17
C THR A 44 3.98 4.68 -3.03
N HIS A 45 4.75 5.36 -3.88
CA HIS A 45 4.55 6.79 -4.10
C HIS A 45 3.19 7.00 -4.79
N ASN A 46 2.37 7.93 -4.31
CA ASN A 46 1.08 8.34 -4.87
C ASN A 46 0.00 7.24 -4.99
N GLN A 47 0.15 6.07 -4.39
CA GLN A 47 -0.83 4.99 -4.52
C GLN A 47 -0.90 4.12 -3.27
N ILE A 48 -2.13 3.71 -2.94
CA ILE A 48 -2.46 2.65 -1.99
C ILE A 48 -3.27 1.58 -2.73
N ALA A 49 -2.97 0.31 -2.48
CA ALA A 49 -3.80 -0.81 -2.91
C ALA A 49 -4.33 -1.56 -1.68
N VAL A 50 -5.64 -1.85 -1.69
CA VAL A 50 -6.33 -2.50 -0.57
C VAL A 50 -6.97 -3.80 -1.06
N CYS A 51 -6.46 -4.92 -0.57
CA CYS A 51 -6.89 -6.26 -0.95
C CYS A 51 -8.07 -6.74 -0.10
N SER A 52 -9.12 -7.21 -0.77
CA SER A 52 -10.24 -7.91 -0.14
C SER A 52 -9.78 -9.21 0.53
N ALA A 53 -10.51 -9.65 1.53
CA ALA A 53 -10.34 -10.99 2.10
C ALA A 53 -10.76 -12.14 1.16
N SER A 54 -11.69 -11.90 0.24
CA SER A 54 -12.27 -12.96 -0.61
C SER A 54 -11.59 -13.11 -1.96
N GLY A 55 -11.05 -12.03 -2.53
CA GLY A 55 -10.61 -11.99 -3.93
C GLY A 55 -11.77 -11.95 -4.94
N GLU A 56 -13.00 -12.23 -4.50
CA GLU A 56 -14.20 -12.32 -5.32
C GLU A 56 -14.82 -10.94 -5.59
N TRP A 57 -15.55 -10.86 -6.71
CA TRP A 57 -16.25 -9.62 -7.08
C TRP A 57 -17.39 -9.32 -6.08
N HIS A 58 -17.32 -8.15 -5.46
CA HIS A 58 -18.36 -7.61 -4.58
C HIS A 58 -18.17 -6.10 -4.35
N VAL A 59 -19.08 -5.49 -3.59
CA VAL A 59 -19.12 -4.02 -3.39
C VAL A 59 -19.07 -3.67 -1.90
N PRO A 60 -17.85 -3.55 -1.32
CA PRO A 60 -17.68 -3.15 0.08
C PRO A 60 -17.82 -1.63 0.28
N GLU A 61 -17.95 -1.26 1.55
CA GLU A 61 -17.96 0.14 1.98
C GLU A 61 -16.57 0.54 2.51
N ALA A 62 -16.00 1.61 1.97
CA ALA A 62 -14.75 2.19 2.44
C ALA A 62 -15.04 3.55 3.12
N LEU A 63 -14.78 3.63 4.42
CA LEU A 63 -14.82 4.87 5.20
C LEU A 63 -13.42 5.46 5.24
N LEU A 64 -13.21 6.57 4.54
CA LEU A 64 -11.96 7.34 4.57
C LEU A 64 -12.07 8.44 5.61
N GLN A 65 -11.02 8.64 6.40
CA GLN A 65 -10.97 9.64 7.45
C GLN A 65 -9.62 10.34 7.48
N ARG A 66 -9.63 11.67 7.57
CA ARG A 66 -8.44 12.49 7.80
C ARG A 66 -8.43 13.02 9.22
N TRP A 67 -7.26 13.01 9.83
CA TRP A 67 -7.04 13.39 11.22
C TRP A 67 -5.85 14.34 11.34
N THR A 68 -5.90 15.24 12.32
CA THR A 68 -4.78 16.13 12.68
C THR A 68 -3.64 15.40 13.37
N THR A 69 -3.96 14.30 14.07
CA THR A 69 -3.02 13.49 14.86
C THR A 69 -3.38 12.02 14.71
N THR A 70 -2.61 11.13 15.34
CA THR A 70 -2.92 9.69 15.33
C THR A 70 -4.35 9.45 15.81
N PRO A 71 -5.21 8.80 14.99
CA PRO A 71 -6.58 8.51 15.39
C PRO A 71 -6.60 7.54 16.57
N PRO A 72 -7.62 7.61 17.44
CA PRO A 72 -7.82 6.60 18.47
C PRO A 72 -8.01 5.22 17.82
N SER A 73 -7.74 4.16 18.58
CA SER A 73 -8.12 2.81 18.15
C SER A 73 -9.62 2.77 17.90
N PRO A 74 -10.06 2.21 16.77
CA PRO A 74 -11.49 2.09 16.51
C PRO A 74 -12.15 1.16 17.53
N GLY A 75 -13.49 1.26 17.64
CA GLY A 75 -14.28 0.42 18.53
C GLY A 75 -14.27 -1.07 18.12
N PRO A 76 -14.98 -1.93 18.86
CA PRO A 76 -15.10 -3.35 18.55
C PRO A 76 -15.61 -3.57 17.11
N GLY A 77 -15.09 -4.60 16.43
CA GLY A 77 -15.43 -4.96 15.05
C GLY A 77 -14.40 -4.55 13.98
N TRP A 78 -13.34 -3.84 14.38
CA TRP A 78 -12.19 -3.49 13.53
C TRP A 78 -10.96 -4.28 13.99
N GLU A 79 -10.97 -5.57 13.68
CA GLU A 79 -10.10 -6.57 14.32
C GLU A 79 -8.75 -6.70 13.63
N VAL A 80 -8.73 -6.54 12.30
CA VAL A 80 -7.52 -6.64 11.48
C VAL A 80 -7.11 -5.24 11.05
N HIS A 81 -5.85 -4.88 11.25
CA HIS A 81 -5.34 -3.60 10.81
C HIS A 81 -3.93 -3.70 10.27
N GLN A 82 -3.61 -2.80 9.35
CA GLN A 82 -2.25 -2.56 8.90
C GLN A 82 -1.98 -1.07 8.84
N GLN A 83 -0.72 -0.72 9.07
CA GLN A 83 -0.25 0.65 8.96
C GLN A 83 0.92 0.72 7.97
N ARG A 84 0.88 1.75 7.13
CA ARG A 84 1.90 2.08 6.13
C ARG A 84 2.15 3.58 6.12
N ARG A 85 3.10 4.01 5.28
CA ARG A 85 3.32 5.42 4.96
C ARG A 85 3.20 5.59 3.45
N CYS A 86 2.53 6.65 3.03
CA CYS A 86 2.38 6.98 1.62
C CYS A 86 2.68 8.47 1.43
N HIS A 87 3.34 8.80 0.32
CA HIS A 87 3.50 10.19 -0.12
C HIS A 87 2.44 10.48 -1.18
N PHE A 88 1.86 11.67 -1.11
CA PHE A 88 0.83 12.18 -2.01
C PHE A 88 1.26 13.53 -2.56
N SER A 89 1.48 13.61 -3.88
CA SER A 89 2.00 14.79 -4.57
C SER A 89 1.02 15.96 -4.61
N SER A 90 -0.28 15.70 -4.76
CA SER A 90 -1.33 16.74 -4.77
C SER A 90 -2.11 16.77 -3.45
N GLY A 91 -2.31 15.60 -2.83
CA GLY A 91 -3.24 15.43 -1.72
C GLY A 91 -4.69 15.21 -2.15
N THR A 92 -5.01 15.26 -3.45
CA THR A 92 -6.31 14.87 -3.99
C THR A 92 -6.28 13.38 -4.33
N LEU A 93 -7.13 12.58 -3.69
CA LEU A 93 -7.17 11.13 -3.89
C LEU A 93 -8.37 10.73 -4.76
N ASN A 94 -8.14 9.87 -5.74
CA ASN A 94 -9.14 9.16 -6.53
C ASN A 94 -9.25 7.71 -6.06
N ILE A 95 -10.47 7.23 -5.86
CA ILE A 95 -10.76 5.85 -5.44
C ILE A 95 -11.32 5.11 -6.64
N LEU A 96 -10.71 4.00 -7.04
CA LEU A 96 -10.96 3.39 -8.36
C LEU A 96 -10.69 1.87 -8.39
N ASN A 97 -11.14 1.21 -9.45
CA ASN A 97 -10.83 -0.20 -9.71
C ASN A 97 -9.41 -0.37 -10.30
N PRO A 98 -8.81 -1.57 -10.22
CA PRO A 98 -7.45 -1.79 -10.74
C PRO A 98 -7.29 -1.48 -12.23
N ALA A 99 -8.35 -1.64 -13.03
CA ALA A 99 -8.37 -1.30 -14.46
C ALA A 99 -8.42 0.23 -14.73
N ARG A 100 -8.67 1.06 -13.71
CA ARG A 100 -8.77 2.54 -13.79
C ARG A 100 -9.83 3.06 -14.75
N GLU A 101 -10.89 2.28 -14.94
CA GLU A 101 -11.97 2.61 -15.86
C GLU A 101 -13.05 3.46 -15.18
N GLU A 102 -13.10 3.45 -13.85
CA GLU A 102 -14.13 4.15 -13.07
C GLU A 102 -13.55 4.73 -11.77
N ILE A 103 -13.85 6.00 -11.53
CA ILE A 103 -13.60 6.68 -10.25
C ILE A 103 -14.87 6.53 -9.40
N PHE A 104 -14.79 5.76 -8.33
CA PHE A 104 -15.87 5.55 -7.37
C PHE A 104 -16.13 6.77 -6.47
N GLY A 105 -15.10 7.58 -6.27
CA GLY A 105 -15.19 8.82 -5.52
C GLY A 105 -13.82 9.49 -5.36
N THR A 106 -13.83 10.69 -4.78
CA THR A 106 -12.63 11.45 -4.46
C THR A 106 -12.56 11.75 -2.97
N PHE A 107 -11.35 11.96 -2.45
CA PHE A 107 -11.11 12.34 -1.06
C PHE A 107 -9.93 13.29 -0.95
N ASP A 108 -10.12 14.40 -0.24
CA ASP A 108 -9.11 15.47 -0.17
C ASP A 108 -8.32 15.41 1.15
N LEU A 109 -6.99 15.38 1.04
CA LEU A 109 -6.05 15.49 2.15
C LEU A 109 -5.72 16.94 2.54
N GLU A 110 -6.19 17.91 1.74
CA GLU A 110 -5.96 19.36 1.68
C GLU A 110 -4.52 19.79 1.40
N THR A 111 -3.54 18.96 1.76
CA THR A 111 -2.13 19.30 1.58
C THR A 111 -1.34 18.12 1.02
N PRO A 112 -0.49 18.36 0.00
CA PRO A 112 0.54 17.42 -0.42
C PRO A 112 1.46 16.99 0.73
N GLY A 113 2.03 15.80 0.63
CA GLY A 113 3.13 15.35 1.47
C GLY A 113 2.99 13.92 1.97
N SER A 114 3.70 13.63 3.06
CA SER A 114 3.74 12.27 3.63
C SER A 114 2.65 12.07 4.67
N TYR A 115 1.95 10.95 4.59
CA TYR A 115 0.90 10.55 5.51
C TYR A 115 1.17 9.17 6.09
N HIS A 116 0.83 8.99 7.35
CA HIS A 116 0.55 7.67 7.88
C HIS A 116 -0.81 7.23 7.36
N VAL A 117 -0.87 5.98 6.91
CA VAL A 117 -2.09 5.34 6.43
C VAL A 117 -2.32 4.15 7.33
N ARG A 118 -3.46 4.13 8.04
CA ARG A 118 -3.88 2.97 8.82
C ARG A 118 -5.21 2.47 8.28
N ALA A 119 -5.22 1.26 7.76
CA ALA A 119 -6.44 0.60 7.31
C ALA A 119 -6.87 -0.44 8.34
N HIS A 120 -8.17 -0.52 8.57
CA HIS A 120 -8.81 -1.58 9.35
C HIS A 120 -9.83 -2.30 8.48
N THR A 121 -10.03 -3.58 8.77
CA THR A 121 -11.11 -4.39 8.23
C THR A 121 -11.66 -5.33 9.30
N THR A 122 -12.83 -5.89 9.05
CA THR A 122 -13.44 -6.95 9.85
C THR A 122 -12.62 -8.25 9.78
N ASP A 123 -12.96 -9.25 10.60
CA ASP A 123 -12.37 -10.60 10.51
C ASP A 123 -12.32 -11.09 9.06
N ARG A 124 -11.11 -11.24 8.51
CA ARG A 124 -10.90 -11.58 7.09
C ARG A 124 -11.35 -13.01 6.78
N ASP A 125 -11.18 -13.96 7.69
CA ASP A 125 -11.58 -15.35 7.49
C ASP A 125 -13.10 -15.52 7.43
N ARG A 126 -13.81 -14.85 8.34
CA ARG A 126 -15.26 -14.78 8.34
C ARG A 126 -15.77 -14.05 7.11
N THR A 127 -15.14 -12.94 6.74
CA THR A 127 -15.48 -12.17 5.55
C THR A 127 -15.42 -13.04 4.30
N ARG A 128 -14.31 -13.75 4.10
CA ARG A 128 -14.13 -14.71 3.00
C ARG A 128 -15.24 -15.76 2.97
N ARG A 129 -15.48 -16.47 4.09
CA ARG A 129 -16.57 -17.47 4.16
C ARG A 129 -17.95 -16.91 3.83
N MET A 130 -18.25 -15.68 4.27
CA MET A 130 -19.53 -15.03 4.00
C MET A 130 -19.68 -14.62 2.54
N ILE A 131 -18.61 -14.11 1.91
CA ILE A 131 -18.61 -13.74 0.49
C ILE A 131 -18.69 -14.99 -0.37
N ASP A 132 -17.92 -16.04 -0.08
CA ASP A 132 -17.98 -17.31 -0.82
C ASP A 132 -19.40 -17.89 -0.79
N HIS A 133 -20.03 -17.90 0.39
CA HIS A 133 -21.41 -18.34 0.52
C HIS A 133 -22.39 -17.45 -0.26
N ALA A 134 -22.24 -16.12 -0.19
CA ALA A 134 -23.08 -15.20 -0.93
C ALA A 134 -22.90 -15.37 -2.45
N ALA A 135 -21.68 -15.59 -2.94
CA ALA A 135 -21.39 -15.81 -4.36
C ALA A 135 -22.12 -17.04 -4.90
N THR A 136 -22.27 -18.11 -4.10
CA THR A 136 -23.05 -19.29 -4.51
C THR A 136 -24.56 -19.06 -4.63
N THR A 137 -25.08 -17.98 -4.04
CA THR A 137 -26.54 -17.73 -3.92
C THR A 137 -27.01 -16.47 -4.63
N ALA A 138 -26.13 -15.49 -4.85
CA ALA A 138 -26.47 -14.18 -5.41
C ALA A 138 -26.65 -14.17 -6.93
N GLY A 139 -26.13 -15.18 -7.65
CA GLY A 139 -26.05 -15.14 -9.11
C GLY A 139 -25.26 -13.93 -9.57
N ASP A 140 -25.86 -13.11 -10.45
CA ASP A 140 -25.23 -11.89 -10.99
C ASP A 140 -25.43 -10.63 -10.10
N GLN A 141 -26.08 -10.76 -8.94
CA GLN A 141 -26.33 -9.59 -8.07
C GLN A 141 -25.07 -9.20 -7.27
N PRO A 142 -24.78 -7.89 -7.12
CA PRO A 142 -23.67 -7.42 -6.30
C PRO A 142 -23.86 -7.77 -4.83
N ILE A 143 -22.91 -8.52 -4.28
CA ILE A 143 -22.79 -8.80 -2.86
C ILE A 143 -22.37 -7.50 -2.15
N ARG A 144 -23.10 -7.11 -1.09
CA ARG A 144 -22.92 -5.83 -0.39
C ARG A 144 -22.92 -6.02 1.12
N GLY A 145 -22.23 -5.12 1.83
CA GLY A 145 -22.33 -4.98 3.28
C GLY A 145 -21.65 -6.07 4.11
N ILE A 146 -20.92 -7.00 3.48
CA ILE A 146 -20.16 -8.04 4.16
C ILE A 146 -18.79 -7.50 4.59
N GLU A 147 -18.01 -6.99 3.64
CA GLU A 147 -16.69 -6.41 3.91
C GLU A 147 -16.79 -4.88 4.05
N LYS A 148 -16.03 -4.34 4.99
CA LYS A 148 -15.93 -2.91 5.27
C LYS A 148 -14.50 -2.52 5.54
N PHE A 149 -14.10 -1.36 5.07
CA PHE A 149 -12.77 -0.79 5.30
C PHE A 149 -12.88 0.55 6.03
N LEU A 150 -12.00 0.77 6.99
CA LEU A 150 -11.76 2.08 7.61
C LEU A 150 -10.33 2.49 7.32
N ILE A 151 -10.15 3.57 6.57
CA ILE A 151 -8.85 4.05 6.11
C ILE A 151 -8.60 5.43 6.70
N GLN A 152 -7.58 5.52 7.55
CA GLN A 152 -7.30 6.71 8.34
C GLN A 152 -5.97 7.31 7.92
N PHE A 153 -5.98 8.63 7.70
CA PHE A 153 -4.84 9.44 7.29
C PHE A 153 -4.50 10.46 8.38
N TRP A 154 -3.22 10.58 8.72
CA TRP A 154 -2.70 11.72 9.48
C TRP A 154 -1.29 12.05 9.02
N ARG A 155 -0.88 13.31 9.17
CA ARG A 155 0.44 13.77 8.71
C ARG A 155 1.56 12.92 9.31
N ALA A 156 2.48 12.49 8.46
CA ALA A 156 3.75 11.92 8.86
C ALA A 156 4.85 13.00 8.76
N PRO A 157 5.88 12.95 9.60
CA PRO A 157 7.04 13.82 9.44
C PRO A 157 7.64 13.63 8.04
N GLU A 158 7.85 14.70 7.30
CA GLU A 158 8.62 14.64 6.06
C GLU A 158 10.04 14.20 6.41
N TYR A 159 10.60 13.26 5.63
CA TYR A 159 12.03 13.00 5.74
C TYR A 159 12.73 14.29 5.34
N ALA A 160 13.43 14.92 6.28
CA ALA A 160 14.44 15.90 5.90
C ALA A 160 15.43 15.17 5.01
N SER A 161 15.40 15.44 3.72
CA SER A 161 16.44 15.05 2.77
C SER A 161 17.70 15.84 3.08
N GLY A 162 18.33 15.50 4.21
CA GLY A 162 19.69 15.91 4.51
C GLY A 162 20.63 15.11 3.64
N HIS A 163 21.03 15.67 2.49
CA HIS A 163 22.36 15.56 1.90
C HIS A 163 22.50 16.55 0.72
N THR A 164 22.52 17.85 1.04
CA THR A 164 23.37 18.76 0.27
C THR A 164 24.78 18.59 0.84
N SER A 165 25.53 17.61 0.34
CA SER A 165 26.98 17.61 0.51
C SER A 165 27.56 18.70 -0.38
N THR A 166 27.53 19.94 0.08
CA THR A 166 28.55 20.93 -0.31
C THR A 166 29.85 20.54 0.38
N ALA A 167 30.49 19.50 -0.14
CA ALA A 167 31.90 19.22 0.14
C ALA A 167 32.72 19.83 -0.99
N THR A 168 33.25 21.01 -0.70
CA THR A 168 34.39 21.65 -1.34
C THR A 168 35.43 20.61 -1.78
N GLU A 169 35.81 20.62 -3.06
CA GLU A 169 37.03 19.97 -3.53
C GLU A 169 38.22 20.41 -2.69
N PRO A 170 39.11 19.46 -2.33
CA PRO A 170 40.49 19.72 -2.67
C PRO A 170 41.14 18.51 -3.34
N HIS A 171 41.80 18.81 -4.46
CA HIS A 171 42.96 18.15 -5.04
C HIS A 171 43.11 16.63 -4.94
N ALA A 172 43.09 16.01 -6.12
CA ALA A 172 43.69 14.71 -6.41
C ALA A 172 45.13 14.59 -5.85
N PRO A 173 45.53 13.36 -5.49
CA PRO A 173 46.67 12.80 -6.20
C PRO A 173 46.40 11.39 -6.74
N ASP A 174 46.89 11.27 -7.96
CA ASP A 174 47.10 10.13 -8.84
C ASP A 174 47.78 8.93 -8.15
N TRP A 175 47.10 7.78 -8.01
CA TRP A 175 47.77 6.47 -7.93
C TRP A 175 46.89 5.38 -8.55
N LEU A 176 47.32 4.99 -9.74
CA LEU A 176 46.99 3.78 -10.49
C LEU A 176 47.30 2.50 -9.67
N THR A 177 46.74 1.36 -10.12
CA THR A 177 46.94 -0.06 -9.70
C THR A 177 46.26 -0.47 -8.38
N ASP A 178 45.50 -1.56 -8.28
CA ASP A 178 45.57 -2.84 -8.99
C ASP A 178 44.20 -3.55 -8.99
N VAL A 179 43.66 -3.84 -10.17
CA VAL A 179 42.50 -4.73 -10.38
C VAL A 179 43.07 -6.10 -10.67
N THR A 180 43.40 -6.91 -9.66
CA THR A 180 43.55 -8.37 -9.79
C THR A 180 43.74 -9.07 -8.43
N THR A 181 42.69 -9.22 -7.61
CA THR A 181 42.76 -10.21 -6.50
C THR A 181 41.45 -10.89 -6.10
N LEU A 182 40.27 -10.50 -6.62
CA LEU A 182 39.01 -11.13 -6.18
C LEU A 182 38.47 -12.26 -7.06
N GLU A 183 39.01 -12.50 -8.26
CA GLU A 183 38.48 -13.56 -9.16
C GLU A 183 39.19 -14.92 -9.04
N ARG A 184 40.24 -15.05 -8.22
CA ARG A 184 40.98 -16.32 -8.12
C ARG A 184 40.44 -17.31 -7.08
N THR A 185 39.53 -16.89 -6.20
CA THR A 185 39.09 -17.73 -5.06
C THR A 185 37.80 -18.51 -5.32
N ILE A 186 37.07 -18.24 -6.41
CA ILE A 186 35.80 -18.92 -6.73
C ILE A 186 36.02 -20.14 -7.65
N ARG A 187 37.10 -20.16 -8.45
CA ARG A 187 37.34 -21.25 -9.41
C ARG A 187 37.98 -22.51 -8.79
N GLU A 188 38.63 -22.41 -7.62
CA GLU A 188 39.27 -23.57 -6.96
C GLU A 188 38.35 -24.33 -5.98
N ARG A 189 37.17 -23.80 -5.64
CA ARG A 189 36.20 -24.52 -4.78
C ARG A 189 35.24 -25.44 -5.55
N ARG A 190 35.11 -25.29 -6.88
CA ARG A 190 34.26 -26.18 -7.71
C ARG A 190 34.95 -27.44 -8.21
N GLN A 191 36.30 -27.50 -8.20
CA GLN A 191 37.01 -28.69 -8.69
C GLN A 191 37.22 -29.78 -7.62
N ARG A 192 37.02 -29.49 -6.32
CA ARG A 192 37.16 -30.49 -5.23
C ARG A 192 35.86 -31.22 -4.85
N ALA A 193 34.74 -30.92 -5.49
CA ALA A 193 33.46 -31.60 -5.25
C ALA A 193 33.09 -32.66 -6.31
N HIS A 194 33.95 -32.88 -7.32
CA HIS A 194 33.71 -33.87 -8.38
C HIS A 194 34.65 -35.08 -8.38
N ASP A 195 35.56 -35.20 -7.40
CA ASP A 195 36.48 -36.35 -7.26
C ASP A 195 36.33 -37.06 -5.91
N THR A 196 35.10 -37.21 -5.39
CA THR A 196 34.86 -38.12 -4.26
C THR A 196 33.45 -38.72 -4.30
N HIS A 197 33.43 -40.00 -4.70
CA HIS A 197 32.33 -40.98 -4.75
C HIS A 197 31.31 -40.94 -5.89
#